data_AF-A0A2T2T0X2-F1
#
_entry.id   AF-A0A2T2T0X2-F1
#
_cell.length_a   1.000
_cell.length_b   1.000
_cell.length_c   1.000
_cell.angle_alpha   90.00
_cell.angle_beta   90.00
_cell.angle_gamma   90.00
#
_symmetry.space_group_name_H-M   'P 1'
#
loop_
_entity.id
_entity.type
_entity.pdbx_description
1 polymer ?
#
loop_
_entity_poly.entity_id
_entity_poly.type
_entity_poly.pdbx_seq_one_letter_code
_entity_poly.pdbx_strand_id
1 'polypeptide(L)'
;RFKRLFVGASGFAEKCRLVNPEVLRFEEKWWGTFKAQAEKPVVIENRALGYRLTYFLKEFEKSGSVVRWDGEPLFDPLTPQDSSQAARWRQNRREAYRGSLRHFLRALLDDRLKEEQFELYRLPRASAFRHTSRADRMPTSRDHILEPSPDDSTYHLDVRDRLEVVYRGEPESELYLEWADRSRRAPRDHQTSQIELNEHPIHIDPYGEIVEPYGATLYRYFAFTTRMSKRLPREYEPPE
;
A
#
# COMPACT_ATOMS: atom_id res chain seq x y z
N ARG A 1 -13.47 -14.04 -3.34
CA ARG A 1 -12.97 -12.88 -4.12
C ARG A 1 -12.59 -11.70 -3.22
N PHE A 2 -13.54 -11.12 -2.46
CA PHE A 2 -13.30 -9.98 -1.55
C PHE A 2 -12.06 -10.13 -0.67
N LYS A 3 -11.93 -11.23 0.10
CA LYS A 3 -10.77 -11.47 0.97
C LYS A 3 -9.43 -11.27 0.27
N ARG A 4 -9.24 -11.84 -0.93
CA ARG A 4 -7.99 -11.71 -1.71
C ARG A 4 -7.71 -10.26 -2.10
N LEU A 5 -8.75 -9.50 -2.48
CA LEU A 5 -8.62 -8.11 -2.92
C LEU A 5 -8.45 -7.14 -1.74
N PHE A 6 -9.09 -7.39 -0.61
CA PHE A 6 -9.08 -6.50 0.56
C PHE A 6 -7.94 -6.82 1.54
N VAL A 7 -7.79 -8.10 1.91
CA VAL A 7 -6.72 -8.58 2.79
C VAL A 7 -5.38 -8.71 2.07
N GLY A 8 -5.40 -9.03 0.77
CA GLY A 8 -4.22 -9.15 -0.07
C GLY A 8 -3.74 -10.59 -0.27
N ALA A 9 -2.56 -10.72 -0.86
CA ALA A 9 -1.93 -11.99 -1.22
C ALA A 9 -0.47 -12.09 -0.71
N SER A 10 -0.11 -11.29 0.30
CA SER A 10 1.19 -11.39 0.97
C SER A 10 1.24 -12.65 1.85
N GLY A 11 2.44 -13.07 2.28
CA GLY A 11 2.57 -14.17 3.24
C GLY A 11 1.85 -13.91 4.57
N PHE A 12 1.63 -12.63 4.94
CA PHE A 12 0.84 -12.29 6.13
C PHE A 12 -0.66 -12.52 5.94
N ALA A 13 -1.15 -12.49 4.70
CA ALA A 13 -2.56 -12.72 4.39
C ALA A 13 -3.03 -14.13 4.76
N GLU A 14 -2.13 -15.12 4.72
CA GLU A 14 -2.41 -16.50 5.16
C GLU A 14 -2.75 -16.58 6.64
N LYS A 15 -2.14 -15.70 7.46
CA LYS A 15 -2.38 -15.60 8.91
C LYS A 15 -3.51 -14.61 9.26
N CYS A 16 -4.23 -14.13 8.24
CA CYS A 16 -5.39 -13.26 8.42
C CYS A 16 -6.70 -14.05 8.29
N ARG A 17 -7.57 -13.89 9.30
CA ARG A 17 -8.91 -14.46 9.32
C ARG A 17 -9.95 -13.34 9.28
N LEU A 18 -10.85 -13.39 8.30
CA LEU A 18 -12.06 -12.59 8.29
C LEU A 18 -13.05 -13.24 9.28
N VAL A 19 -13.35 -12.55 10.38
CA VAL A 19 -14.03 -13.13 11.55
C VAL A 19 -15.55 -13.18 11.36
N ASN A 20 -16.11 -12.16 10.72
CA ASN A 20 -17.55 -12.00 10.52
C ASN A 20 -17.91 -11.83 9.02
N PRO A 21 -17.52 -12.76 8.12
CA PRO A 21 -17.78 -12.62 6.69
C PRO A 21 -19.28 -12.47 6.33
N GLU A 22 -20.18 -12.92 7.19
CA GLU A 22 -21.63 -12.85 7.03
C GLU A 22 -22.19 -11.42 7.03
N VAL A 23 -21.43 -10.42 7.48
CA VAL A 23 -21.85 -9.00 7.43
C VAL A 23 -21.70 -8.39 6.04
N LEU A 24 -21.00 -9.09 5.13
CA LEU A 24 -20.74 -8.62 3.78
C LEU A 24 -21.90 -8.97 2.84
N ARG A 25 -22.21 -8.03 1.96
CA ARG A 25 -23.08 -8.20 0.79
C ARG A 25 -22.27 -7.91 -0.46
N PHE A 26 -22.48 -8.68 -1.51
CA PHE A 26 -21.74 -8.56 -2.75
C PHE A 26 -22.69 -8.30 -3.91
N GLU A 27 -22.29 -7.40 -4.80
CA GLU A 27 -22.99 -7.14 -6.05
C GLU A 27 -21.99 -7.29 -7.19
N GLU A 28 -22.37 -8.03 -8.24
CA GLU A 28 -21.57 -8.15 -9.45
C GLU A 28 -22.42 -7.75 -10.65
N LYS A 29 -21.99 -6.69 -11.33
CA LYS A 29 -22.68 -6.16 -12.51
C LYS A 29 -22.17 -6.85 -13.76
N TRP A 30 -23.05 -7.02 -14.76
CA TRP A 30 -22.76 -7.70 -16.02
C TRP A 30 -21.53 -7.13 -16.76
N TRP A 31 -21.27 -5.83 -16.64
CA TRP A 31 -20.10 -5.17 -17.24
C TRP A 31 -18.79 -5.31 -16.42
N GLY A 32 -18.74 -6.21 -15.43
CA GLY A 32 -17.48 -6.62 -14.76
C GLY A 32 -17.10 -5.84 -13.51
N THR A 33 -18.01 -5.03 -12.96
CA THR A 33 -17.84 -4.34 -11.67
C THR A 33 -18.24 -5.27 -10.52
N PHE A 34 -17.36 -5.42 -9.53
CA PHE A 34 -17.64 -6.16 -8.28
C PHE A 34 -17.63 -5.18 -7.10
N LYS A 35 -18.75 -5.09 -6.38
CA LYS A 35 -18.89 -4.25 -5.18
C LYS A 35 -19.05 -5.10 -3.93
N ALA A 36 -18.60 -4.57 -2.81
CA ALA A 36 -18.90 -5.12 -1.50
C ALA A 36 -19.41 -4.02 -0.57
N GLN A 37 -20.42 -4.35 0.22
CA GLN A 37 -20.96 -3.51 1.28
C GLN A 37 -20.96 -4.30 2.59
N ALA A 38 -20.93 -3.62 3.72
CA ALA A 38 -20.95 -4.25 5.02
C ALA A 38 -22.06 -3.64 5.88
N GLU A 39 -22.94 -4.48 6.44
CA GLU A 39 -24.02 -4.04 7.35
C GLU A 39 -23.49 -3.69 8.75
N LYS A 40 -22.30 -4.21 9.09
CA LYS A 40 -21.58 -3.99 10.35
C LYS A 40 -20.08 -3.87 10.05
N PRO A 41 -19.26 -3.33 10.96
CA PRO A 41 -17.81 -3.28 10.77
C PRO A 41 -17.21 -4.66 10.47
N VAL A 42 -16.29 -4.69 9.51
CA VAL A 42 -15.60 -5.91 9.08
C VAL A 42 -14.45 -6.20 10.04
N VAL A 43 -14.46 -7.37 10.68
CA VAL A 43 -13.46 -7.75 11.68
C VAL A 43 -12.43 -8.70 11.05
N ILE A 44 -11.15 -8.33 11.12
CA ILE A 44 -10.03 -9.13 10.63
C ILE A 44 -9.09 -9.42 11.79
N GLU A 45 -8.84 -10.69 12.08
CA GLU A 45 -7.81 -11.11 13.02
C GLU A 45 -6.51 -11.37 12.25
N ASN A 46 -5.51 -10.51 12.42
CA ASN A 46 -4.20 -10.62 11.79
C ASN A 46 -3.18 -11.18 12.81
N ARG A 47 -3.00 -12.50 12.80
CA ARG A 47 -2.04 -13.18 13.68
C ARG A 47 -0.59 -13.06 13.24
N ALA A 48 -0.32 -12.57 12.02
CA ALA A 48 1.03 -12.23 11.60
C ALA A 48 1.53 -10.97 12.32
N LEU A 49 0.68 -9.96 12.44
CA LEU A 49 1.03 -8.68 13.06
C LEU A 49 0.57 -8.54 14.51
N GLY A 50 -0.25 -9.47 15.01
CA GLY A 50 -0.74 -9.43 16.38
C GLY A 50 -1.80 -8.35 16.61
N TYR A 51 -2.71 -8.16 15.65
CA TYR A 51 -3.79 -7.19 15.74
C TYR A 51 -5.14 -7.82 15.40
N ARG A 52 -6.20 -7.34 16.05
CA ARG A 52 -7.56 -7.44 15.57
C ARG A 52 -7.92 -6.07 14.97
N LEU A 53 -8.34 -6.09 13.70
CA LEU A 53 -8.75 -4.91 12.98
C LEU A 53 -10.28 -4.89 12.93
N THR A 54 -10.87 -3.77 13.32
CA THR A 54 -12.29 -3.47 13.11
C THR A 54 -12.38 -2.39 12.03
N TYR A 55 -12.88 -2.74 10.85
CA TYR A 55 -12.87 -1.86 9.69
C TYR A 55 -14.28 -1.38 9.34
N PHE A 56 -14.52 -0.08 9.42
CA PHE A 56 -15.77 0.57 9.03
C PHE A 56 -15.75 0.81 7.52
N LEU A 57 -16.13 -0.21 6.76
CA LEU A 57 -16.12 -0.17 5.29
C LEU A 57 -17.15 0.84 4.77
N LYS A 58 -16.68 1.93 4.16
CA LYS A 58 -17.51 2.93 3.49
C LYS A 58 -17.80 2.52 2.05
N GLU A 59 -16.76 2.08 1.34
CA GLU A 59 -16.87 1.65 -0.05
C GLU A 59 -15.90 0.50 -0.38
N PHE A 60 -16.31 -0.38 -1.28
CA PHE A 60 -15.43 -1.34 -1.92
C PHE A 60 -15.89 -1.61 -3.36
N GLU A 61 -15.01 -1.38 -4.32
CA GLU A 61 -15.25 -1.66 -5.73
C GLU A 61 -14.01 -2.22 -6.43
N LYS A 62 -14.20 -3.24 -7.26
CA LYS A 62 -13.25 -3.68 -8.27
C LYS A 62 -13.86 -3.42 -9.65
N SER A 63 -13.19 -2.62 -10.47
CA SER A 63 -13.52 -2.40 -11.88
C SER A 63 -12.27 -2.55 -12.74
N GLY A 64 -12.32 -3.39 -13.78
CA GLY A 64 -11.12 -3.72 -14.57
C GLY A 64 -10.00 -4.30 -13.69
N SER A 65 -8.80 -3.73 -13.74
CA SER A 65 -7.66 -4.05 -12.88
C SER A 65 -7.58 -3.23 -11.59
N VAL A 66 -8.45 -2.23 -11.43
CA VAL A 66 -8.43 -1.30 -10.31
C VAL A 66 -9.31 -1.82 -9.18
N VAL A 67 -8.79 -1.76 -7.96
CA VAL A 67 -9.53 -2.03 -6.73
C VAL A 67 -9.48 -0.76 -5.89
N ARG A 68 -10.66 -0.25 -5.52
CA ARG A 68 -10.87 0.90 -4.65
C ARG A 68 -11.59 0.45 -3.40
N TRP A 69 -11.16 0.95 -2.26
CA TRP A 69 -11.89 0.84 -1.02
C TRP A 69 -11.61 2.05 -0.15
N ASP A 70 -12.60 2.41 0.67
CA ASP A 70 -12.50 3.48 1.65
C ASP A 70 -13.16 3.04 2.97
N GLY A 71 -12.69 3.60 4.07
CA GLY A 71 -13.15 3.25 5.41
C GLY A 71 -12.09 3.40 6.50
N GLU A 72 -12.56 3.38 7.74
CA GLU A 72 -11.74 3.62 8.92
C GLU A 72 -11.31 2.31 9.59
N PRO A 73 -10.01 2.07 9.79
CA PRO A 73 -9.53 0.95 10.58
C PRO A 73 -9.37 1.33 12.06
N LEU A 74 -9.84 0.48 12.96
CA LEU A 74 -9.43 0.47 14.37
C LEU A 74 -8.57 -0.76 14.65
N PHE A 75 -7.51 -0.57 15.44
CA PHE A 75 -6.54 -1.61 15.75
C PHE A 75 -6.54 -1.95 17.24
N ASP A 76 -6.92 -3.17 17.57
CA ASP A 76 -6.78 -3.73 18.92
C ASP A 76 -5.59 -4.69 18.96
N PRO A 77 -4.55 -4.43 19.78
CA PRO A 77 -3.43 -5.34 19.93
C PRO A 77 -3.89 -6.66 20.55
N LEU A 78 -3.39 -7.77 20.02
CA LEU A 78 -3.58 -9.09 20.64
C LEU A 78 -2.57 -9.29 21.76
N THR A 79 -2.94 -10.07 22.77
CA THR A 79 -1.99 -10.54 23.80
C THR A 79 -1.15 -11.68 23.21
N PRO A 80 0.19 -11.57 23.21
CA PRO A 80 1.03 -12.67 22.75
C PRO A 80 0.99 -13.83 23.75
N GLN A 81 1.08 -15.06 23.24
CA GLN A 81 1.16 -16.27 24.06
C GLN A 81 2.45 -16.34 24.89
N ASP A 82 3.56 -15.82 24.33
CA ASP A 82 4.88 -15.81 24.95
C ASP A 82 5.76 -14.69 24.37
N SER A 83 6.98 -14.54 24.91
CA SER A 83 7.95 -13.53 24.47
C SER A 83 8.44 -13.74 23.03
N SER A 84 8.47 -14.98 22.55
CA SER A 84 8.88 -15.34 21.18
C SER A 84 7.85 -14.88 20.16
N GLN A 85 6.56 -15.09 20.44
CA GLN A 85 5.47 -14.58 19.62
C GLN A 85 5.46 -13.06 19.59
N ALA A 86 5.68 -12.40 20.74
CA ALA A 86 5.78 -10.95 20.80
C ALA A 86 6.96 -10.42 19.95
N ALA A 87 8.12 -11.08 20.00
CA ALA A 87 9.29 -10.74 19.19
C ALA A 87 9.02 -10.92 17.69
N ARG A 88 8.38 -12.04 17.31
CA ARG A 88 7.97 -12.30 15.93
C ARG A 88 7.00 -11.24 15.40
N TRP A 89 6.01 -10.82 16.19
CA TRP A 89 5.12 -9.73 15.78
C TRP A 89 5.87 -8.41 15.59
N ARG A 90 6.81 -8.06 16.47
CA ARG A 90 7.65 -6.86 16.27
C ARG A 90 8.45 -6.93 14.98
N GLN A 91 9.04 -8.08 14.67
CA GLN A 91 9.77 -8.29 13.42
C GLN A 91 8.85 -8.16 12.20
N ASN A 92 7.70 -8.84 12.21
CA ASN A 92 6.74 -8.79 11.10
C ASN A 92 6.18 -7.38 10.87
N ARG A 93 6.01 -6.58 11.94
CA ARG A 93 5.58 -5.18 11.82
C ARG A 93 6.66 -4.32 11.13
N ARG A 94 7.94 -4.54 11.44
CA ARG A 94 9.04 -3.89 10.71
C ARG A 94 9.06 -4.29 9.23
N GLU A 95 8.86 -5.58 8.94
CA GLU A 95 8.78 -6.10 7.56
C GLU A 95 7.51 -5.60 6.81
N ALA A 96 6.41 -5.37 7.51
CA ALA A 96 5.21 -4.76 6.93
C ALA A 96 5.45 -3.28 6.57
N TYR A 97 6.25 -2.58 7.37
CA TYR A 97 6.59 -1.17 7.19
C TYR A 97 7.63 -0.96 6.07
N ARG A 98 8.74 -1.70 6.09
CA ARG A 98 9.83 -1.55 5.11
C ARG A 98 9.33 -1.73 3.67
N GLY A 99 9.80 -0.85 2.78
CA GLY A 99 9.34 -0.80 1.38
C GLY A 99 7.85 -0.51 1.17
N SER A 100 7.07 -0.18 2.21
CA SER A 100 5.66 0.18 2.05
C SER A 100 5.50 1.61 1.50
N LEU A 101 4.29 1.94 1.01
CA LEU A 101 3.95 3.31 0.60
C LEU A 101 4.18 4.30 1.75
N ARG A 102 3.79 3.92 2.97
CA ARG A 102 3.96 4.76 4.16
C ARG A 102 5.44 5.03 4.47
N HIS A 103 6.29 4.00 4.35
CA HIS A 103 7.73 4.16 4.51
C HIS A 103 8.32 5.11 3.47
N PHE A 104 7.94 4.94 2.20
CA PHE A 104 8.35 5.85 1.13
C PHE A 104 7.88 7.29 1.39
N LEU A 105 6.61 7.50 1.74
CA LEU A 105 6.06 8.83 1.98
C LEU A 105 6.74 9.50 3.18
N ARG A 106 6.96 8.80 4.29
CA ARG A 106 7.73 9.35 5.42
C ARG A 106 9.17 9.72 5.03
N ALA A 107 9.86 8.84 4.29
CA ALA A 107 11.20 9.13 3.78
C ALA A 107 11.21 10.33 2.82
N LEU A 108 10.15 10.52 2.03
CA LEU A 108 9.97 11.67 1.16
C LEU A 108 9.76 12.96 1.97
N LEU A 109 8.93 12.93 3.02
CA LEU A 109 8.70 14.09 3.88
C LEU A 109 9.99 14.53 4.59
N ASP A 110 10.70 13.57 5.16
CA ASP A 110 11.92 13.76 5.98
C ASP A 110 13.18 14.07 5.15
N ASP A 111 13.09 14.08 3.81
CA ASP A 111 14.23 14.18 2.89
C ASP A 111 15.31 13.10 3.13
N ARG A 112 14.86 11.86 3.35
CA ARG A 112 15.71 10.69 3.63
C ARG A 112 15.59 9.57 2.60
N LEU A 113 15.17 9.88 1.37
CA LEU A 113 14.97 8.86 0.33
C LEU A 113 16.23 8.02 0.11
N LYS A 114 17.41 8.64 0.06
CA LYS A 114 18.66 7.94 -0.23
C LYS A 114 19.08 7.03 0.93
N GLU A 115 18.99 7.53 2.15
CA GLU A 115 19.26 6.84 3.40
C GLU A 115 18.36 5.62 3.56
N GLU A 116 17.08 5.78 3.22
CA GLU A 116 16.07 4.72 3.23
C GLU A 116 16.04 3.89 1.93
N GLN A 117 17.08 4.02 1.08
CA GLN A 117 17.31 3.19 -0.10
C GLN A 117 16.22 3.27 -1.18
N PHE A 118 15.56 4.42 -1.27
CA PHE A 118 14.61 4.77 -2.33
C PHE A 118 15.28 5.58 -3.44
N GLU A 119 14.98 5.22 -4.68
CA GLU A 119 15.22 6.04 -5.85
C GLU A 119 13.89 6.45 -6.48
N LEU A 120 13.87 7.65 -7.07
CA LEU A 120 12.66 8.27 -7.56
C LEU A 120 12.85 8.75 -9.01
N TYR A 121 11.88 8.40 -9.86
CA TYR A 121 11.89 8.76 -11.27
C TYR A 121 10.50 9.23 -11.72
N ARG A 122 10.46 10.13 -12.71
CA ARG A 122 9.26 10.44 -13.49
C ARG A 122 9.22 9.57 -14.74
N LEU A 123 8.04 9.04 -15.02
CA LEU A 123 7.71 8.29 -16.23
C LEU A 123 6.68 9.09 -17.03
N PRO A 124 7.07 9.72 -18.15
CA PRO A 124 6.14 10.42 -19.02
C PRO A 124 4.99 9.50 -19.45
N ARG A 125 3.75 9.99 -19.39
CA ARG A 125 2.55 9.19 -19.72
C ARG A 125 2.61 8.57 -21.13
N ALA A 126 3.19 9.27 -22.10
CA ALA A 126 3.41 8.77 -23.46
C ALA A 126 4.38 7.56 -23.54
N SER A 127 5.22 7.37 -22.54
CA SER A 127 6.16 6.25 -22.43
C SER A 127 5.58 5.03 -21.73
N ALA A 128 4.40 5.13 -21.09
CA ALA A 128 3.79 4.04 -20.33
C ALA A 128 3.32 2.85 -21.19
N PHE A 129 3.20 3.04 -22.51
CA PHE A 129 2.78 2.01 -23.49
C PHE A 129 3.93 1.35 -24.25
N ARG A 130 5.19 1.77 -24.03
CA ARG A 130 6.37 1.16 -24.66
C ARG A 130 6.94 0.06 -23.75
N HIS A 131 7.36 -1.08 -24.33
CA HIS A 131 7.98 -2.17 -23.58
C HIS A 131 9.07 -1.64 -22.64
N THR A 132 8.95 -1.97 -21.35
CA THR A 132 9.62 -1.31 -20.22
C THR A 132 11.14 -1.54 -20.12
N SER A 133 11.82 -1.97 -21.17
CA SER A 133 13.29 -1.99 -21.19
C SER A 133 13.91 -0.65 -21.63
N ARG A 134 13.11 0.30 -22.14
CA ARG A 134 13.56 1.65 -22.56
C ARG A 134 12.54 2.75 -22.22
N ALA A 135 11.87 2.67 -21.07
CA ALA A 135 11.10 3.84 -20.63
C ALA A 135 12.11 4.97 -20.36
N ASP A 136 11.90 6.13 -20.97
CA ASP A 136 12.66 7.37 -20.70
C ASP A 136 12.34 7.83 -19.27
N ARG A 137 12.83 7.09 -18.27
CA ARG A 137 12.68 7.45 -16.87
C ARG A 137 13.63 8.61 -16.60
N MET A 138 13.08 9.68 -16.06
CA MET A 138 13.84 10.88 -15.71
C MET A 138 14.03 10.88 -14.20
N PRO A 139 15.26 10.86 -13.67
CA PRO A 139 15.49 11.02 -12.24
C PRO A 139 14.78 12.28 -11.72
N THR A 140 14.22 12.21 -10.51
CA THR A 140 13.62 13.36 -9.84
C THR A 140 13.92 13.32 -8.35
N SER A 141 13.70 14.43 -7.66
CA SER A 141 13.90 14.58 -6.22
C SER A 141 12.61 15.04 -5.54
N ARG A 142 12.62 15.02 -4.21
CA ARG A 142 11.58 15.55 -3.33
C ARG A 142 11.17 16.98 -3.73
N ASP A 143 12.15 17.88 -3.87
CA ASP A 143 11.91 19.31 -4.10
C ASP A 143 11.23 19.64 -5.44
N HIS A 144 11.17 18.69 -6.37
CA HIS A 144 10.46 18.88 -7.64
C HIS A 144 8.99 18.45 -7.59
N ILE A 145 8.57 17.76 -6.53
CA ILE A 145 7.24 17.14 -6.46
C ILE A 145 6.51 17.39 -5.14
N LEU A 146 7.20 17.86 -4.11
CA LEU A 146 6.66 18.01 -2.77
C LEU A 146 6.90 19.44 -2.25
N GLU A 147 5.82 20.10 -1.85
CA GLU A 147 5.84 21.43 -1.25
C GLU A 147 5.04 21.41 0.07
N PRO A 148 5.41 22.19 1.10
CA PRO A 148 4.56 22.37 2.28
C PRO A 148 3.19 22.96 1.92
N SER A 149 2.12 22.47 2.55
CA SER A 149 0.80 23.10 2.43
C SER A 149 0.78 24.44 3.19
N PRO A 150 0.00 25.44 2.75
CA PRO A 150 -0.22 26.69 3.51
C PRO A 150 -0.78 26.48 4.92
N ASP A 151 -1.36 25.32 5.22
CA ASP A 151 -1.90 24.99 6.54
C ASP A 151 -0.86 24.46 7.55
N ASP A 152 0.41 24.30 7.14
CA ASP A 152 1.54 23.75 7.90
C ASP A 152 1.32 22.34 8.49
N SER A 153 0.21 21.68 8.15
CA SER A 153 -0.19 20.39 8.70
C SER A 153 -0.01 19.23 7.71
N THR A 154 0.10 19.55 6.42
CA THR A 154 0.26 18.58 5.32
C THR A 154 1.29 19.06 4.30
N TYR A 155 1.62 18.18 3.35
CA TYR A 155 2.45 18.51 2.20
C TYR A 155 1.67 18.26 0.90
N HIS A 156 1.78 19.17 -0.05
CA HIS A 156 1.28 19.01 -1.40
C HIS A 156 2.25 18.14 -2.22
N LEU A 157 1.78 16.98 -2.65
CA LEU A 157 2.44 16.16 -3.66
C LEU A 157 1.80 16.46 -5.02
N ASP A 158 2.54 17.10 -5.93
CA ASP A 158 2.09 17.37 -7.30
C ASP A 158 3.10 16.90 -8.33
N VAL A 159 2.65 16.04 -9.24
CA VAL A 159 3.44 15.52 -10.35
C VAL A 159 2.52 15.03 -11.45
N ARG A 160 2.65 15.61 -12.66
CA ARG A 160 1.81 15.24 -13.81
C ARG A 160 2.22 13.91 -14.45
N ASP A 161 3.49 13.53 -14.33
CA ASP A 161 3.99 12.24 -14.78
C ASP A 161 3.66 11.14 -13.77
N ARG A 162 3.74 9.87 -14.20
CA ARG A 162 3.68 8.77 -13.24
C ARG A 162 5.01 8.73 -12.47
N LEU A 163 4.95 8.66 -11.14
CA LEU A 163 6.14 8.42 -10.34
C LEU A 163 6.48 6.93 -10.34
N GLU A 164 7.76 6.62 -10.55
CA GLU A 164 8.33 5.32 -10.29
C GLU A 164 9.22 5.40 -9.06
N VAL A 165 8.97 4.49 -8.12
CA VAL A 165 9.71 4.36 -6.86
C VAL A 165 10.42 3.02 -6.89
N VAL A 166 11.75 3.04 -6.79
CA VAL A 166 12.57 1.84 -6.66
C VAL A 166 13.06 1.75 -5.23
N TYR A 167 12.75 0.67 -4.54
CA TYR A 167 13.24 0.38 -3.19
C TYR A 167 14.27 -0.74 -3.24
N ARG A 168 15.50 -0.45 -2.81
CA ARG A 168 16.64 -1.40 -2.84
C ARG A 168 16.89 -2.11 -1.52
N GLY A 169 16.14 -1.79 -0.46
CA GLY A 169 16.33 -2.43 0.84
C GLY A 169 15.92 -3.89 0.87
N GLU A 170 15.06 -4.33 -0.06
CA GLU A 170 14.58 -5.71 -0.14
C GLU A 170 14.32 -6.16 -1.58
N PRO A 171 14.47 -7.46 -1.89
CA PRO A 171 14.11 -8.02 -3.19
C PRO A 171 12.59 -8.09 -3.39
N GLU A 172 12.18 -8.38 -4.61
CA GLU A 172 10.81 -8.85 -4.87
C GLU A 172 10.58 -10.22 -4.18
N SER A 173 9.33 -10.52 -3.84
CA SER A 173 8.91 -11.83 -3.33
C SER A 173 8.26 -12.65 -4.44
N GLU A 174 8.33 -13.97 -4.33
CA GLU A 174 7.66 -14.88 -5.26
C GLU A 174 6.13 -14.65 -5.27
N LEU A 175 5.54 -14.39 -4.10
CA LEU A 175 4.12 -14.06 -3.98
C LEU A 175 3.72 -12.79 -4.74
N TYR A 176 4.62 -11.80 -4.82
CA TYR A 176 4.39 -10.64 -5.68
C TYR A 176 4.39 -11.02 -7.16
N LEU A 177 5.30 -11.90 -7.59
CA LEU A 177 5.34 -12.36 -8.97
C LEU A 177 4.10 -13.16 -9.35
N GLU A 178 3.63 -14.04 -8.48
CA GLU A 178 2.36 -14.74 -8.65
C GLU A 178 1.19 -13.75 -8.75
N TRP A 179 1.13 -12.78 -7.83
CA TRP A 179 0.08 -11.76 -7.82
C TRP A 179 0.09 -10.89 -9.10
N ALA A 180 1.28 -10.60 -9.63
CA ALA A 180 1.48 -9.77 -10.82
C ALA A 180 1.41 -10.55 -12.14
N ASP A 181 1.12 -11.86 -12.11
CA ASP A 181 1.16 -12.77 -13.26
C ASP A 181 2.53 -12.78 -13.98
N ARG A 182 3.60 -12.87 -13.18
CA ARG A 182 5.01 -12.77 -13.58
C ARG A 182 5.88 -13.91 -13.04
N SER A 183 5.27 -15.05 -12.72
CA SER A 183 5.96 -16.23 -12.16
C SER A 183 6.99 -16.87 -13.11
N ARG A 184 7.07 -16.44 -14.38
CA ARG A 184 8.04 -16.96 -15.37
C ARG A 184 9.45 -16.39 -15.23
N ARG A 185 9.69 -15.43 -14.34
CA ARG A 185 11.02 -14.86 -14.09
C ARG A 185 11.36 -14.95 -12.61
N ALA A 186 12.65 -14.92 -12.28
CA ALA A 186 13.07 -14.78 -10.89
C ALA A 186 12.72 -13.39 -10.31
N PRO A 187 12.55 -13.27 -8.98
CA PRO A 187 12.43 -12.00 -8.31
C PRO A 187 13.64 -11.10 -8.56
N ARG A 188 13.41 -9.80 -8.71
CA ARG A 188 14.52 -8.82 -8.75
C ARG A 188 15.10 -8.63 -7.35
N ASP A 189 16.32 -8.14 -7.30
CA ASP A 189 17.02 -7.70 -6.09
C ASP A 189 16.50 -6.38 -5.50
N HIS A 190 15.48 -5.78 -6.12
CA HIS A 190 14.84 -4.54 -5.68
C HIS A 190 13.35 -4.57 -6.02
N GLN A 191 12.57 -3.79 -5.29
CA GLN A 191 11.13 -3.62 -5.51
C GLN A 191 10.89 -2.38 -6.38
N THR A 192 9.93 -2.45 -7.29
CA THR A 192 9.50 -1.31 -8.11
C THR A 192 8.01 -1.06 -7.94
N SER A 193 7.67 0.15 -7.54
CA SER A 193 6.30 0.65 -7.41
C SER A 193 6.07 1.82 -8.36
N GLN A 194 4.81 2.10 -8.68
CA GLN A 194 4.45 3.33 -9.38
C GLN A 194 3.23 3.98 -8.74
N ILE A 195 3.21 5.31 -8.77
CA ILE A 195 2.12 6.16 -8.26
C ILE A 195 1.67 7.06 -9.40
N GLU A 196 0.38 7.05 -9.69
CA GLU A 196 -0.25 8.00 -10.60
C GLU A 196 -1.26 8.82 -9.81
N LEU A 197 -1.09 10.14 -9.80
CA LEU A 197 -2.06 11.02 -9.17
C LEU A 197 -3.32 11.11 -10.04
N ASN A 198 -4.47 11.00 -9.39
CA ASN A 198 -5.78 11.21 -9.96
C ASN A 198 -6.26 12.66 -9.74
N GLU A 199 -5.69 13.35 -8.75
CA GLU A 199 -5.92 14.75 -8.40
C GLU A 199 -4.58 15.48 -8.29
N HIS A 200 -4.58 16.81 -8.47
CA HIS A 200 -3.36 17.62 -8.53
C HIS A 200 -3.57 18.98 -7.86
N PRO A 201 -2.91 19.28 -6.73
CA PRO A 201 -2.09 18.37 -5.91
C PRO A 201 -2.94 17.33 -5.14
N ILE A 202 -2.28 16.37 -4.48
CA ILE A 202 -2.84 15.62 -3.35
C ILE A 202 -2.11 15.99 -2.06
N HIS A 203 -2.70 15.72 -0.90
CA HIS A 203 -2.09 16.01 0.40
C HIS A 203 -1.52 14.75 1.03
N ILE A 204 -0.30 14.88 1.57
CA ILE A 204 0.36 13.86 2.38
C ILE A 204 0.39 14.35 3.83
N ASP A 205 -0.13 13.54 4.74
CA ASP A 205 -0.11 13.86 6.17
C ASP A 205 1.26 13.51 6.80
N PRO A 206 1.56 14.01 8.02
CA PRO A 206 2.84 13.75 8.69
C PRO A 206 3.09 12.27 9.02
N TYR A 207 2.06 11.43 8.99
CA TYR A 207 2.17 9.99 9.25
C TYR A 207 2.51 9.20 7.98
N GLY A 208 2.59 9.85 6.82
CA GLY A 208 2.87 9.24 5.53
C GLY A 208 1.64 8.59 4.89
N GLU A 209 0.47 9.22 5.04
CA GLU A 209 -0.78 8.81 4.39
C GLU A 209 -1.23 9.84 3.34
N ILE A 210 -1.89 9.36 2.29
CA ILE A 210 -2.58 10.22 1.30
C ILE A 210 -3.94 10.58 1.89
N VAL A 211 -4.26 11.88 1.95
CA VAL A 211 -5.50 12.38 2.57
C VAL A 211 -6.71 12.12 1.67
N GLU A 212 -6.60 12.37 0.37
CA GLU A 212 -7.69 12.20 -0.58
C GLU A 212 -8.03 10.71 -0.77
N PRO A 213 -9.27 10.29 -0.47
CA PRO A 213 -9.74 8.98 -0.89
C PRO A 213 -9.61 8.87 -2.41
N TYR A 214 -8.80 7.90 -2.85
CA TYR A 214 -8.49 7.69 -4.27
C TYR A 214 -7.72 8.82 -4.97
N GLY A 215 -7.06 9.73 -4.24
CA GLY A 215 -6.23 10.78 -4.82
C GLY A 215 -5.06 10.24 -5.67
N ALA A 216 -4.64 9.00 -5.43
CA ALA A 216 -3.66 8.32 -6.26
C ALA A 216 -4.04 6.86 -6.58
N THR A 217 -3.66 6.43 -7.78
CA THR A 217 -3.67 5.03 -8.20
C THR A 217 -2.27 4.43 -8.00
N LEU A 218 -2.21 3.36 -7.21
CA LEU A 218 -0.97 2.63 -6.93
C LEU A 218 -0.84 1.44 -7.88
N TYR A 219 0.39 1.18 -8.31
CA TYR A 219 0.72 0.04 -9.17
C TYR A 219 1.89 -0.77 -8.59
N ARG A 220 2.01 -2.01 -9.09
CA ARG A 220 3.11 -2.92 -8.77
C ARG A 220 3.22 -3.15 -7.25
N TYR A 221 4.40 -2.98 -6.67
CA TYR A 221 4.67 -3.40 -5.29
C TYR A 221 3.79 -2.70 -4.26
N PHE A 222 3.57 -1.38 -4.36
CA PHE A 222 2.63 -0.68 -3.47
C PHE A 222 1.19 -1.19 -3.60
N ALA A 223 0.73 -1.51 -4.81
CA ALA A 223 -0.61 -2.09 -5.01
C ALA A 223 -0.74 -3.51 -4.41
N PHE A 224 0.36 -4.25 -4.35
CA PHE A 224 0.45 -5.56 -3.71
C PHE A 224 0.48 -5.45 -2.19
N THR A 225 1.21 -4.49 -1.62
CA THR A 225 1.45 -4.37 -0.17
C THR A 225 0.47 -3.48 0.59
N THR A 226 -0.24 -2.54 -0.05
CA THR A 226 -1.18 -1.62 0.63
C THR A 226 -2.47 -2.29 1.17
N ARG A 227 -2.47 -3.61 1.34
CA ARG A 227 -3.63 -4.44 1.71
C ARG A 227 -3.72 -4.62 3.23
N MET A 228 -4.88 -5.04 3.74
CA MET A 228 -5.10 -5.15 5.19
C MET A 228 -4.15 -6.13 5.91
N SER A 229 -3.59 -7.12 5.20
CA SER A 229 -2.60 -8.04 5.80
C SER A 229 -1.29 -7.37 6.23
N LYS A 230 -0.93 -6.24 5.62
CA LYS A 230 0.26 -5.44 5.92
C LYS A 230 -0.06 -4.07 6.55
N ARG A 231 -1.34 -3.76 6.80
CA ARG A 231 -1.72 -2.48 7.41
C ARG A 231 -1.28 -2.42 8.87
N LEU A 232 -0.71 -1.29 9.26
CA LEU A 232 -0.25 -0.97 10.60
C LEU A 232 -1.08 0.20 11.15
N PRO A 233 -1.19 0.35 12.48
CA PRO A 233 -1.77 1.54 13.09
C PRO A 233 -1.09 2.83 12.58
N ARG A 234 -1.84 3.92 12.47
CA ARG A 234 -1.33 5.22 11.99
C ARG A 234 -0.18 5.73 12.86
N GLU A 235 -0.17 5.38 14.12
CA GLU A 235 0.81 5.77 15.14
C GLU A 235 2.00 4.80 15.20
N TYR A 236 2.00 3.71 14.42
CA TYR A 236 3.12 2.78 14.42
C TYR A 236 4.38 3.47 13.90
N GLU A 237 5.45 3.40 14.68
CA GLU A 237 6.80 3.76 14.28
C GLU A 237 7.70 2.53 14.42
N PRO A 238 8.52 2.21 13.40
CA PRO A 238 9.54 1.18 13.57
C PRO A 238 10.54 1.65 14.64
N PRO A 239 10.94 0.78 15.59
CA PRO A 239 12.01 1.13 16.50
C PRO A 239 13.33 1.33 15.73
N GLU A 240 14.14 2.27 16.21
CA GLU A 240 15.52 2.54 15.73
C GLU A 240 16.41 1.29 15.73
#